data_AF-A0A8X8XTX4-F1
#
_entry.id   AF-A0A8X8XTX4-F1
#
_cell.length_a   1.000
_cell.length_b   1.000
_cell.length_c   1.000
_cell.angle_alpha   90.00
_cell.angle_beta   90.00
_cell.angle_gamma   90.00
#
_symmetry.space_group_name_H-M   'P 1'
#
loop_
_entity.id
_entity.type
_entity.pdbx_description
1 polymer ?
#
loop_
_entity_poly.entity_id
_entity_poly.type
_entity_poly.pdbx_seq_one_letter_code
_entity_poly.pdbx_strand_id
1 'polypeptide(L)'
;MSSRTPCRSLVPDMDHHVKRMLKLIDEDADTFTKKVELYYQRRPELIALLEDLYRMYRSLAERYDHVTGDLRKTMPSDLQSQCSGISDLGSDPPSTMPSPGASRAPGFDFFLGHHGKEGDDQSSILEFGSESDDSPVNYYSSMHSNDDEVAKERSAGGNGEVLESECKILTLWEEHRLTREKLLESEQEVARLRQEITSKGFPAQNLQHHLKVMQKELSDLREKLDEEKDETAKLHETIAKYKADVAELEAGKAEMEEKYGLEIERLKAEIEELQEKEETEMNEKDDWIDQMSSHLHQMQVEQVDLMVGAEGARKVAEELRLKIKELEREVEKKQQIIAAGAEEKREAIRQLCFSLEHYRNGYHRLRDVVMGQNATTS
;
A
#
# COMPACT_ATOMS: atom_id res chain seq x y z
N MET A 1 -24.02 -13.85 -51.85
CA MET A 1 -22.65 -14.33 -52.16
C MET A 1 -21.98 -14.65 -50.83
N SER A 2 -21.36 -15.83 -50.65
CA SER A 2 -20.83 -16.23 -49.34
C SER A 2 -19.35 -15.83 -49.20
N SER A 3 -19.09 -14.75 -48.48
CA SER A 3 -17.73 -14.25 -48.23
C SER A 3 -17.01 -15.11 -47.19
N ARG A 4 -16.31 -16.15 -47.65
CA ARG A 4 -15.39 -16.94 -46.81
C ARG A 4 -14.17 -16.10 -46.42
N THR A 5 -14.22 -15.46 -45.25
CA THR A 5 -13.05 -14.79 -44.66
C THR A 5 -11.94 -15.83 -44.38
N PRO A 6 -10.66 -15.60 -44.75
CA PRO A 6 -9.63 -16.63 -44.62
C PRO A 6 -9.31 -16.97 -43.16
N CYS A 7 -9.64 -18.19 -42.72
CA CYS A 7 -9.46 -18.64 -41.34
C CYS A 7 -7.99 -18.98 -40.97
N ARG A 8 -6.99 -18.30 -41.57
CA ARG A 8 -5.58 -18.72 -41.54
C ARG A 8 -4.63 -17.86 -40.69
N SER A 9 -5.09 -16.76 -40.09
CA SER A 9 -4.24 -15.81 -39.35
C SER A 9 -4.62 -15.58 -37.87
N LEU A 10 -5.87 -15.81 -37.45
CA LEU A 10 -6.36 -15.26 -36.17
C LEU A 10 -5.53 -15.63 -34.92
N VAL A 11 -4.96 -16.83 -34.85
CA VAL A 11 -4.12 -17.24 -33.70
C VAL A 11 -2.78 -16.47 -33.68
N PRO A 12 -2.00 -16.44 -34.78
CA PRO A 12 -0.91 -15.46 -34.94
C PRO A 12 -1.30 -14.00 -34.67
N ASP A 13 -2.48 -13.55 -35.10
CA ASP A 13 -2.95 -12.17 -34.90
C ASP A 13 -3.18 -11.85 -33.41
N MET A 14 -3.69 -12.81 -32.63
CA MET A 14 -3.81 -12.70 -31.17
C MET A 14 -2.45 -12.72 -30.46
N ASP A 15 -1.54 -13.63 -30.84
CA ASP A 15 -0.18 -13.70 -30.28
C ASP A 15 0.61 -12.40 -30.54
N HIS A 16 0.46 -11.81 -31.73
CA HIS A 16 1.03 -10.50 -32.03
C HIS A 16 0.39 -9.36 -31.22
N HIS A 17 -0.90 -9.45 -30.89
CA HIS A 17 -1.57 -8.51 -29.97
C HIS A 17 -1.01 -8.59 -28.55
N VAL A 18 -0.92 -9.81 -27.99
CA VAL A 18 -0.36 -10.04 -26.63
C VAL A 18 1.08 -9.55 -26.53
N LYS A 19 1.90 -9.77 -27.57
CA LYS A 19 3.29 -9.25 -27.62
C LYS A 19 3.36 -7.72 -27.65
N ARG A 20 2.39 -7.04 -28.28
CA ARG A 20 2.30 -5.57 -28.24
C ARG A 20 1.89 -5.06 -26.85
N MET A 21 0.94 -5.73 -26.20
CA MET A 21 0.51 -5.41 -24.84
C MET A 21 1.65 -5.56 -23.82
N LEU A 22 2.43 -6.65 -23.89
CA LEU A 22 3.60 -6.86 -23.04
C LEU A 22 4.64 -5.74 -23.22
N LYS A 23 4.92 -5.32 -24.47
CA LYS A 23 5.87 -4.24 -24.75
C LYS A 23 5.49 -2.89 -24.13
N LEU A 24 4.19 -2.59 -23.97
CA LEU A 24 3.73 -1.38 -23.26
C LEU A 24 4.00 -1.43 -21.75
N ILE A 25 4.11 -2.63 -21.18
CA ILE A 25 4.33 -2.89 -19.75
C ILE A 25 5.84 -2.99 -19.44
N ASP A 26 6.60 -3.67 -20.30
CA ASP A 26 8.02 -4.00 -20.10
C ASP A 26 8.99 -2.87 -20.50
N GLU A 27 8.53 -1.79 -21.14
CA GLU A 27 9.41 -0.65 -21.48
C GLU A 27 9.78 0.16 -20.22
N ASP A 28 11.02 -0.07 -19.76
CA ASP A 28 11.61 0.42 -18.52
C ASP A 28 11.46 1.93 -18.25
N ALA A 29 11.28 2.23 -16.97
CA ALA A 29 11.23 3.58 -16.44
C ALA A 29 12.09 3.65 -15.17
N ASP A 30 13.26 4.29 -15.29
CA ASP A 30 14.34 4.36 -14.28
C ASP A 30 13.96 5.09 -12.98
N THR A 31 12.72 5.55 -12.84
CA THR A 31 12.26 6.41 -11.74
C THR A 31 10.76 6.21 -11.54
N PHE A 32 10.32 6.11 -10.28
CA PHE A 32 8.93 5.82 -9.93
C PHE A 32 7.93 6.80 -10.56
N THR A 33 8.19 8.11 -10.49
CA THR A 33 7.34 9.15 -11.09
C THR A 33 7.12 8.93 -12.59
N LYS A 34 8.19 8.64 -13.33
CA LYS A 34 8.17 8.35 -14.78
C LYS A 34 7.42 7.06 -15.09
N LYS A 35 7.48 6.06 -14.20
CA LYS A 35 6.70 4.81 -14.31
C LYS A 35 5.20 5.03 -14.12
N VAL A 36 4.81 5.88 -13.17
CA VAL A 36 3.41 6.27 -12.94
C VAL A 36 2.87 7.08 -14.12
N GLU A 37 3.64 8.06 -14.61
CA GLU A 37 3.29 8.87 -15.77
C GLU A 37 3.08 8.01 -17.03
N LEU A 38 4.06 7.16 -17.38
CA LEU A 38 3.96 6.25 -18.52
C LEU A 38 2.83 5.23 -18.37
N TYR A 39 2.52 4.77 -17.15
CA TYR A 39 1.36 3.91 -16.92
C TYR A 39 0.06 4.61 -17.31
N TYR A 40 -0.20 5.84 -16.85
CA TYR A 40 -1.42 6.55 -17.20
C TYR A 40 -1.49 6.94 -18.69
N GLN A 41 -0.35 7.28 -19.32
CA GLN A 41 -0.29 7.56 -20.77
C GLN A 41 -0.54 6.31 -21.63
N ARG A 42 0.01 5.14 -21.26
CA ARG A 42 -0.13 3.87 -22.02
C ARG A 42 -1.43 3.11 -21.71
N ARG A 43 -2.08 3.37 -20.56
CA ARG A 43 -3.34 2.72 -20.15
C ARG A 43 -4.44 2.70 -21.23
N PRO A 44 -4.78 3.80 -21.94
CA PRO A 44 -5.79 3.76 -23.00
C PRO A 44 -5.39 2.88 -24.20
N GLU A 45 -4.10 2.87 -24.60
CA GLU A 45 -3.62 2.00 -25.68
C GLU A 45 -3.66 0.52 -25.26
N LEU A 46 -3.28 0.21 -24.02
CA LEU A 46 -3.35 -1.13 -23.46
C LEU A 46 -4.81 -1.65 -23.36
N ILE A 47 -5.77 -0.78 -23.02
CA ILE A 47 -7.20 -1.12 -23.00
C ILE A 47 -7.71 -1.43 -24.41
N ALA A 48 -7.40 -0.59 -25.41
CA ALA A 48 -7.81 -0.85 -26.79
C ALA A 48 -7.27 -2.19 -27.33
N LEU A 49 -6.02 -2.54 -27.01
CA LEU A 49 -5.44 -3.84 -27.36
C LEU A 49 -6.07 -5.02 -26.62
N LEU A 50 -6.51 -4.83 -25.36
CA LEU A 50 -7.26 -5.83 -24.59
C LEU A 50 -8.66 -6.07 -25.17
N GLU A 51 -9.37 -5.01 -25.57
CA GLU A 51 -10.70 -5.09 -26.20
C GLU A 51 -10.63 -5.77 -27.57
N ASP A 52 -9.63 -5.45 -28.39
CA ASP A 52 -9.36 -6.13 -29.66
C ASP A 52 -9.03 -7.61 -29.45
N LEU A 53 -8.18 -7.94 -28.47
CA LEU A 53 -7.86 -9.33 -28.12
C LEU A 53 -9.10 -10.10 -27.65
N TYR A 54 -9.94 -9.50 -26.79
CA TYR A 54 -11.17 -10.12 -26.31
C TYR A 54 -12.19 -10.32 -27.45
N ARG A 55 -12.31 -9.36 -28.38
CA ARG A 55 -13.14 -9.48 -29.59
C ARG A 55 -12.67 -10.62 -30.49
N MET A 56 -11.37 -10.79 -30.68
CA MET A 56 -10.80 -11.92 -31.43
C MET A 56 -11.02 -13.26 -30.71
N TYR A 57 -10.81 -13.31 -29.38
CA TYR A 57 -11.08 -14.50 -28.57
C TYR A 57 -12.55 -14.92 -28.64
N ARG A 58 -13.48 -13.97 -28.51
CA ARG A 58 -14.92 -14.24 -28.59
C ARG A 58 -15.32 -14.76 -29.97
N SER A 59 -14.80 -14.17 -31.05
CA SER A 59 -15.00 -14.70 -32.41
C SER A 59 -14.40 -16.10 -32.61
N LEU A 60 -13.30 -16.44 -31.93
CA LEU A 60 -12.73 -17.78 -31.95
C LEU A 60 -13.64 -18.79 -31.21
N ALA A 61 -14.13 -18.43 -30.03
CA ALA A 61 -15.07 -19.24 -29.24
C ALA A 61 -16.39 -19.47 -29.99
N GLU A 62 -16.99 -18.41 -30.56
CA GLU A 62 -18.19 -18.50 -31.39
C GLU A 62 -18.01 -19.48 -32.55
N ARG A 63 -16.86 -19.45 -33.25
CA ARG A 63 -16.59 -20.43 -34.32
C ARG A 63 -16.38 -21.86 -33.80
N TYR A 64 -15.83 -22.03 -32.59
CA TYR A 64 -15.75 -23.34 -31.95
C TYR A 64 -17.15 -23.88 -31.60
N ASP A 65 -18.06 -23.04 -31.12
CA ASP A 65 -19.45 -23.41 -30.85
C ASP A 65 -20.24 -23.69 -32.12
N HIS A 66 -19.98 -22.98 -33.23
CA HIS A 66 -20.54 -23.32 -34.53
C HIS A 66 -20.05 -24.70 -35.02
N VAL A 67 -18.74 -24.95 -35.01
CA VAL A 67 -18.17 -26.24 -35.45
C VAL A 67 -18.64 -27.40 -34.56
N THR A 68 -18.63 -27.23 -33.24
CA THR A 68 -19.06 -28.26 -32.27
C THR A 68 -20.58 -28.42 -32.26
N GLY A 69 -21.33 -27.33 -32.46
CA GLY A 69 -22.78 -27.34 -32.62
C GLY A 69 -23.22 -28.07 -33.89
N ASP A 70 -22.58 -27.80 -35.03
CA ASP A 70 -22.87 -28.46 -36.29
C ASP A 70 -22.39 -29.92 -36.29
N LEU A 71 -21.30 -30.25 -35.60
CA LEU A 71 -20.89 -31.63 -35.34
C LEU A 71 -21.96 -32.39 -34.53
N ARG A 72 -22.53 -31.76 -33.49
CA ARG A 72 -23.65 -32.34 -32.72
C ARG A 72 -24.93 -32.49 -33.55
N LYS A 73 -25.22 -31.58 -34.49
CA LYS A 73 -26.36 -31.68 -35.43
C LYS A 73 -26.17 -32.75 -36.52
N THR A 74 -24.93 -33.10 -36.85
CA THR A 74 -24.58 -34.10 -37.88
C THR A 74 -24.28 -35.49 -37.31
N MET A 75 -24.23 -35.62 -35.97
CA MET A 75 -24.20 -36.91 -35.30
C MET A 75 -25.55 -37.61 -35.46
N PRO A 76 -25.61 -38.89 -35.88
CA PRO A 76 -26.87 -39.62 -35.99
C PRO A 76 -27.51 -39.80 -34.61
N SER A 77 -28.82 -39.60 -34.55
CA SER A 77 -29.57 -39.43 -33.29
C SER A 77 -29.48 -40.61 -32.33
N ASP A 78 -29.18 -41.81 -32.84
CA ASP A 78 -29.09 -43.07 -32.08
C ASP A 78 -28.00 -43.06 -30.98
N LEU A 79 -27.00 -42.17 -31.08
CA LEU A 79 -25.91 -42.06 -30.10
C LEU A 79 -26.09 -40.92 -29.08
N GLN A 80 -26.96 -39.95 -29.33
CA GLN A 80 -27.08 -38.76 -28.47
C GLN A 80 -27.83 -39.03 -27.15
N SER A 81 -28.53 -40.16 -27.05
CA SER A 81 -29.42 -40.51 -25.92
C SER A 81 -28.72 -40.83 -24.59
N GLN A 82 -27.38 -40.88 -24.51
CA GLN A 82 -26.66 -41.44 -23.35
C GLN A 82 -25.85 -40.43 -22.50
N CYS A 83 -25.75 -39.15 -22.89
CA CYS A 83 -24.80 -38.21 -22.23
C CYS A 83 -25.42 -37.07 -21.39
N SER A 84 -26.74 -36.88 -21.38
CA SER A 84 -27.40 -35.82 -20.60
C SER A 84 -27.59 -36.21 -19.12
N GLY A 85 -26.50 -36.42 -18.38
CA GLY A 85 -26.55 -37.07 -17.07
C GLY A 85 -25.51 -36.69 -16.00
N ILE A 86 -24.69 -35.63 -16.20
CA ILE A 86 -23.77 -35.12 -15.16
C ILE A 86 -23.61 -33.59 -15.23
N SER A 87 -24.12 -32.85 -14.23
CA SER A 87 -23.86 -31.42 -14.00
C SER A 87 -24.37 -30.93 -12.63
N ASP A 88 -23.82 -31.45 -11.52
CA ASP A 88 -23.87 -30.79 -10.20
C ASP A 88 -22.84 -31.41 -9.23
N LEU A 89 -21.62 -30.85 -9.18
CA LEU A 89 -20.64 -31.02 -8.08
C LEU A 89 -19.51 -29.98 -8.21
N GLY A 90 -19.20 -29.28 -7.12
CA GLY A 90 -18.02 -28.41 -6.95
C GLY A 90 -18.36 -26.91 -6.91
N SER A 91 -17.81 -26.10 -5.99
CA SER A 91 -16.63 -26.34 -5.14
C SER A 91 -16.68 -25.57 -3.81
N ASP A 92 -16.09 -26.16 -2.76
CA ASP A 92 -15.50 -25.46 -1.62
C ASP A 92 -14.52 -26.40 -0.90
N PRO A 93 -13.29 -25.96 -0.60
CA PRO A 93 -12.74 -26.23 0.74
C PRO A 93 -11.90 -25.05 1.33
N PRO A 94 -11.83 -24.93 2.68
CA PRO A 94 -11.27 -23.74 3.33
C PRO A 94 -9.74 -23.76 3.50
N SER A 95 -9.13 -22.57 3.48
CA SER A 95 -7.69 -22.36 3.71
C SER A 95 -7.39 -21.81 5.12
N THR A 96 -7.36 -22.68 6.14
CA THR A 96 -6.80 -22.35 7.45
C THR A 96 -5.31 -22.72 7.49
N MET A 97 -4.43 -21.73 7.65
CA MET A 97 -2.97 -21.94 7.73
C MET A 97 -2.50 -22.10 9.19
N PRO A 98 -1.97 -23.27 9.61
CA PRO A 98 -1.21 -23.40 10.85
C PRO A 98 0.23 -22.93 10.66
N SER A 99 0.83 -22.37 11.72
CA SER A 99 2.25 -21.96 11.74
C SER A 99 3.09 -22.90 12.61
N PRO A 100 4.10 -23.58 12.05
CA PRO A 100 5.20 -24.19 12.79
C PRO A 100 6.54 -23.52 12.45
N GLY A 101 7.37 -23.28 13.48
CA GLY A 101 8.69 -22.65 13.32
C GLY A 101 9.86 -23.62 13.24
N ALA A 102 11.06 -23.04 13.33
CA ALA A 102 12.36 -23.71 13.54
C ALA A 102 12.86 -24.68 12.44
N SER A 103 13.73 -24.17 11.57
CA SER A 103 14.75 -24.98 10.89
C SER A 103 16.04 -24.16 10.75
N ARG A 104 16.89 -24.23 11.78
CA ARG A 104 18.21 -23.58 11.81
C ARG A 104 19.22 -24.45 11.07
N ALA A 105 19.74 -23.97 9.96
CA ALA A 105 20.79 -24.68 9.21
C ALA A 105 22.12 -24.71 10.01
N PRO A 106 22.90 -25.81 9.93
CA PRO A 106 24.23 -25.88 10.53
C PRO A 106 25.24 -25.13 9.67
N GLY A 107 26.08 -24.29 10.29
CA GLY A 107 27.10 -23.52 9.56
C GLY A 107 27.58 -22.20 10.17
N PHE A 108 27.26 -21.90 11.43
CA PHE A 108 27.75 -20.67 12.09
C PHE A 108 28.02 -20.89 13.59
N ASP A 109 29.22 -21.39 13.90
CA ASP A 109 29.75 -21.57 15.26
C ASP A 109 30.94 -20.63 15.51
N PHE A 110 30.69 -19.32 15.59
CA PHE A 110 31.67 -18.36 16.13
C PHE A 110 31.04 -17.07 16.71
N PHE A 111 30.54 -17.12 17.94
CA PHE A 111 30.86 -16.14 19.02
C PHE A 111 30.34 -16.66 20.38
N LEU A 112 30.95 -16.25 21.50
CA LEU A 112 30.65 -16.74 22.86
C LEU A 112 30.39 -15.58 23.85
N GLY A 113 29.65 -15.86 24.93
CA GLY A 113 29.25 -14.89 25.98
C GLY A 113 27.96 -14.13 25.62
N HIS A 114 26.81 -14.19 26.32
CA HIS A 114 26.43 -14.74 27.63
C HIS A 114 26.89 -13.96 28.89
N HIS A 115 25.90 -13.37 29.58
CA HIS A 115 25.91 -12.65 30.87
C HIS A 115 26.72 -11.33 30.96
N GLY A 116 26.33 -10.33 31.78
CA GLY A 116 25.02 -10.11 32.42
C GLY A 116 25.04 -9.39 33.78
N LYS A 117 24.05 -8.48 33.97
CA LYS A 117 23.60 -7.79 35.21
C LYS A 117 24.41 -6.63 35.80
N GLU A 118 23.68 -5.78 36.52
CA GLU A 118 24.17 -4.72 37.43
C GLU A 118 24.72 -5.28 38.75
N GLY A 119 25.43 -4.46 39.54
CA GLY A 119 25.88 -4.81 40.89
C GLY A 119 26.91 -3.84 41.48
N ASP A 120 26.47 -3.09 42.47
CA ASP A 120 27.13 -1.94 43.12
C ASP A 120 28.40 -2.26 43.97
N ASP A 121 28.97 -1.19 44.53
CA ASP A 121 29.65 -1.09 45.84
C ASP A 121 31.18 -1.29 46.04
N GLN A 122 31.75 -0.26 46.68
CA GLN A 122 32.79 -0.24 47.73
C GLN A 122 34.30 -0.50 47.46
N SER A 123 35.04 0.62 47.49
CA SER A 123 36.10 0.94 48.50
C SER A 123 37.53 0.34 48.42
N SER A 124 38.51 1.24 48.23
CA SER A 124 39.85 1.34 48.86
C SER A 124 40.85 0.15 48.90
N ILE A 125 42.11 0.41 48.50
CA ILE A 125 43.29 -0.21 49.14
C ILE A 125 44.53 0.72 49.08
N LEU A 126 45.64 0.32 49.72
CA LEU A 126 46.57 1.21 50.44
C LEU A 126 47.88 1.64 49.74
N GLU A 127 48.56 2.55 50.44
CA GLU A 127 49.88 3.17 50.26
C GLU A 127 51.07 2.26 50.67
N PHE A 128 52.30 2.73 50.36
CA PHE A 128 53.56 2.54 51.12
C PHE A 128 54.58 1.45 50.68
N GLY A 129 55.88 1.78 50.84
CA GLY A 129 57.06 0.92 50.60
C GLY A 129 58.38 1.73 50.58
N SER A 130 59.49 1.21 51.12
CA SER A 130 60.76 1.96 51.34
C SER A 130 62.03 1.05 51.36
N GLU A 131 63.19 1.63 51.71
CA GLU A 131 64.46 1.00 52.18
C GLU A 131 65.33 0.18 51.16
N SER A 132 66.67 -0.03 51.29
CA SER A 132 67.78 0.59 52.07
C SER A 132 69.18 0.07 51.58
N ASP A 133 70.25 0.85 51.87
CA ASP A 133 71.70 0.56 52.10
C ASP A 133 72.59 -0.39 51.23
N ASP A 134 73.88 0.00 51.05
CA ASP A 134 75.06 -0.81 51.43
C ASP A 134 76.37 0.05 51.60
N SER A 135 77.46 -0.50 52.15
CA SER A 135 78.70 0.21 52.60
C SER A 135 79.98 -0.69 52.55
N PRO A 136 81.11 -0.53 53.30
CA PRO A 136 81.74 0.61 54.05
C PRO A 136 83.05 1.15 53.33
N VAL A 137 84.26 1.52 53.83
CA VAL A 137 85.06 1.41 55.10
C VAL A 137 86.24 2.45 55.16
N ASN A 138 86.90 2.58 56.33
CA ASN A 138 88.26 3.13 56.63
C ASN A 138 88.54 4.65 56.54
N TYR A 139 89.30 5.29 57.46
CA TYR A 139 89.81 4.88 58.80
C TYR A 139 90.11 6.13 59.70
N TYR A 140 90.19 5.91 61.02
CA TYR A 140 90.54 6.81 62.15
C TYR A 140 91.66 7.87 61.87
N SER A 141 91.75 9.03 62.57
CA SER A 141 91.79 9.20 64.04
C SER A 141 91.57 10.67 64.50
N SER A 142 91.68 10.97 65.81
CA SER A 142 91.43 12.29 66.42
C SER A 142 92.31 12.63 67.65
N MET A 143 92.65 13.94 67.79
CA MET A 143 93.04 14.70 68.99
C MET A 143 94.40 14.49 69.72
N HIS A 144 94.79 15.57 70.43
CA HIS A 144 95.85 15.74 71.46
C HIS A 144 97.33 15.83 71.02
N SER A 145 98.23 16.60 71.67
CA SER A 145 98.13 17.77 72.59
C SER A 145 99.54 18.33 72.96
N ASN A 146 99.58 19.54 73.53
CA ASN A 146 100.62 20.15 74.39
C ASN A 146 101.89 20.80 73.80
N ASP A 147 102.28 21.91 74.44
CA ASP A 147 103.61 22.54 74.51
C ASP A 147 104.60 21.74 75.40
N ASP A 148 105.92 22.00 75.32
CA ASP A 148 106.74 22.39 76.50
C ASP A 148 108.18 22.89 76.17
N GLU A 149 108.91 23.29 77.22
CA GLU A 149 110.10 24.17 77.24
C GLU A 149 111.54 23.55 77.16
N VAL A 150 112.49 24.40 76.72
CA VAL A 150 113.83 24.68 77.33
C VAL A 150 115.16 23.91 76.97
N ALA A 151 116.13 24.73 76.53
CA ALA A 151 117.60 24.79 76.71
C ALA A 151 118.60 23.66 76.30
N LYS A 152 119.51 24.03 75.38
CA LYS A 152 121.00 24.07 75.49
C LYS A 152 121.63 24.63 74.19
N GLU A 153 122.82 25.26 74.11
CA GLU A 153 123.78 25.74 75.14
C GLU A 153 124.68 26.89 74.59
N ARG A 154 124.89 27.94 75.39
CA ARG A 154 126.03 28.91 75.47
C ARG A 154 126.96 29.24 74.26
N SER A 155 127.21 30.57 74.14
CA SER A 155 128.52 31.22 73.90
C SER A 155 129.12 31.22 72.47
N ALA A 156 129.76 32.28 71.96
CA ALA A 156 129.75 33.73 72.30
C ALA A 156 130.46 34.54 71.18
N GLY A 157 130.19 35.85 71.10
CA GLY A 157 131.20 36.84 70.66
C GLY A 157 131.19 37.32 69.21
N GLY A 158 130.41 38.38 68.94
CA GLY A 158 130.79 39.49 68.05
C GLY A 158 130.68 39.31 66.53
N ASN A 159 129.68 39.96 65.92
CA ASN A 159 129.84 40.93 64.82
C ASN A 159 128.48 41.59 64.52
N GLY A 160 128.39 42.90 64.71
CA GLY A 160 127.12 43.58 65.06
C GLY A 160 126.15 43.97 63.95
N GLU A 161 126.48 43.74 62.67
CA GLU A 161 125.68 44.28 61.53
C GLU A 161 125.27 43.20 60.50
N VAL A 162 126.00 42.09 60.41
CA VAL A 162 125.70 41.00 59.44
C VAL A 162 124.49 40.17 59.90
N LEU A 163 124.45 39.81 61.19
CA LEU A 163 123.41 38.93 61.76
C LEU A 163 122.00 39.52 61.69
N GLU A 164 121.84 40.85 61.74
CA GLU A 164 120.53 41.49 61.56
C GLU A 164 120.03 41.34 60.12
N SER A 165 120.95 41.35 59.15
CA SER A 165 120.65 41.15 57.73
C SER A 165 120.30 39.68 57.44
N GLU A 166 121.06 38.73 58.00
CA GLU A 166 120.76 37.30 57.88
C GLU A 166 119.43 36.93 58.56
N CYS A 167 119.13 37.50 59.73
CA CYS A 167 117.86 37.30 60.42
C CYS A 167 116.67 37.82 59.59
N LYS A 168 116.80 39.01 58.97
CA LYS A 168 115.80 39.56 58.04
C LYS A 168 115.62 38.71 56.78
N ILE A 169 116.70 38.11 56.25
CA ILE A 169 116.62 37.16 55.13
C ILE A 169 115.85 35.91 55.54
N LEU A 170 116.09 35.37 56.74
CA LEU A 170 115.37 34.20 57.24
C LEU A 170 113.88 34.48 57.49
N THR A 171 113.51 35.63 58.08
CA THR A 171 112.09 35.98 58.24
C THR A 171 111.39 36.17 56.90
N LEU A 172 112.02 36.82 55.93
CA LEU A 172 111.46 36.99 54.58
C LEU A 172 111.36 35.66 53.81
N TRP A 173 112.31 34.75 54.02
CA TRP A 173 112.25 33.41 53.43
C TRP A 173 111.11 32.58 54.02
N GLU A 174 110.90 32.66 55.33
CA GLU A 174 109.80 31.98 56.02
C GLU A 174 108.43 32.58 55.66
N GLU A 175 108.32 33.91 55.54
CA GLU A 175 107.13 34.57 54.98
C GLU A 175 106.87 34.15 53.52
N HIS A 176 107.91 34.02 52.69
CA HIS A 176 107.79 33.52 51.33
C HIS A 176 107.41 32.02 51.28
N ARG A 177 107.86 31.20 52.24
CA ARG A 177 107.44 29.80 52.38
C ARG A 177 105.95 29.72 52.73
N LEU A 178 105.53 30.47 53.73
CA LEU A 178 104.18 30.44 54.29
C LEU A 178 103.13 31.09 53.36
N THR A 179 103.52 32.08 52.55
CA THR A 179 102.69 32.60 51.45
C THR A 179 102.61 31.65 50.26
N ARG A 180 103.68 30.89 49.96
CA ARG A 180 103.66 29.85 48.92
C ARG A 180 102.80 28.64 49.30
N GLU A 181 102.79 28.26 50.58
CA GLU A 181 101.90 27.21 51.09
C GLU A 181 100.44 27.66 51.02
N LYS A 182 100.10 28.86 51.49
CA LYS A 182 98.76 29.45 51.34
C LYS A 182 98.33 29.62 49.89
N LEU A 183 99.26 29.94 48.98
CA LEU A 183 98.99 29.96 47.55
C LEU A 183 98.61 28.56 47.06
N LEU A 184 99.39 27.54 47.39
CA LEU A 184 99.16 26.15 46.98
C LEU A 184 97.86 25.57 47.58
N GLU A 185 97.52 25.91 48.83
CA GLU A 185 96.21 25.64 49.43
C GLU A 185 95.07 26.31 48.64
N SER A 186 95.24 27.58 48.27
CA SER A 186 94.24 28.30 47.48
C SER A 186 94.13 27.78 46.04
N GLU A 187 95.22 27.30 45.44
CA GLU A 187 95.24 26.64 44.14
C GLU A 187 94.53 25.28 44.18
N GLN A 188 94.72 24.50 45.25
CA GLN A 188 93.97 23.25 45.50
C GLN A 188 92.48 23.52 45.71
N GLU A 189 92.11 24.53 46.50
CA GLU A 189 90.71 24.91 46.70
C GLU A 189 90.07 25.42 45.40
N VAL A 190 90.78 26.22 44.61
CA VAL A 190 90.34 26.63 43.26
C VAL A 190 90.19 25.43 42.32
N ALA A 191 91.07 24.42 42.41
CA ALA A 191 90.92 23.18 41.65
C ALA A 191 89.69 22.36 42.11
N ARG A 192 89.47 22.24 43.42
CA ARG A 192 88.30 21.58 44.02
C ARG A 192 87.00 22.25 43.58
N LEU A 193 86.94 23.58 43.65
CA LEU A 193 85.77 24.36 43.21
C LEU A 193 85.55 24.25 41.70
N ARG A 194 86.61 24.21 40.87
CA ARG A 194 86.49 23.93 39.42
C ARG A 194 85.93 22.52 39.14
N GLN A 195 86.36 21.52 39.90
CA GLN A 195 85.80 20.16 39.81
C GLN A 195 84.34 20.12 40.25
N GLU A 196 83.99 20.84 41.32
CA GLU A 196 82.60 20.91 41.79
C GLU A 196 81.69 21.64 40.78
N ILE A 197 82.14 22.77 40.22
CA ILE A 197 81.43 23.50 39.15
C ILE A 197 81.22 22.63 37.91
N THR A 198 82.26 21.89 37.46
CA THR A 198 82.10 20.99 36.30
C THR A 198 81.17 19.80 36.63
N SER A 199 81.28 19.20 37.82
CA SER A 199 80.39 18.11 38.25
C SER A 199 78.92 18.53 38.31
N LYS A 200 78.61 19.76 38.75
CA LYS A 200 77.25 20.33 38.79
C LYS A 200 76.80 20.88 37.42
N GLY A 201 77.74 21.20 36.54
CA GLY A 201 77.48 21.62 35.16
C GLY A 201 76.83 20.53 34.31
N PHE A 202 77.23 19.26 34.47
CA PHE A 202 76.65 18.15 33.69
C PHE A 202 75.15 17.92 33.99
N PRO A 203 74.68 17.81 35.25
CA PRO A 203 73.26 17.78 35.57
C PRO A 203 72.49 19.01 35.07
N ALA A 204 73.07 20.21 35.19
CA ALA A 204 72.43 21.45 34.72
C ALA A 204 72.24 21.44 33.18
N GLN A 205 73.23 20.99 32.42
CA GLN A 205 73.12 20.83 30.96
C GLN A 205 72.11 19.73 30.57
N ASN A 206 72.07 18.63 31.31
CA ASN A 206 71.12 17.54 31.06
C ASN A 206 69.66 17.97 31.33
N LEU A 207 69.42 18.66 32.45
CA LEU A 207 68.12 19.28 32.75
C LEU A 207 67.73 20.34 31.70
N GLN A 208 68.68 21.17 31.24
CA GLN A 208 68.45 22.14 30.18
C GLN A 208 68.13 21.47 28.83
N HIS A 209 68.75 20.33 28.52
CA HIS A 209 68.40 19.54 27.34
C HIS A 209 67.00 18.93 27.46
N HIS A 210 66.66 18.30 28.58
CA HIS A 210 65.36 17.70 28.82
C HIS A 210 64.22 18.75 28.78
N LEU A 211 64.41 19.91 29.42
CA LEU A 211 63.49 21.04 29.30
C LEU A 211 63.29 21.47 27.84
N LYS A 212 64.35 21.49 27.03
CA LYS A 212 64.26 21.85 25.60
C LYS A 212 63.56 20.77 24.76
N VAL A 213 63.66 19.50 25.13
CA VAL A 213 62.92 18.39 24.51
C VAL A 213 61.43 18.49 24.85
N MET A 214 61.08 18.60 26.13
CA MET A 214 59.70 18.82 26.59
C MET A 214 59.08 20.08 25.98
N GLN A 215 59.84 21.16 25.85
CA GLN A 215 59.39 22.41 25.20
C GLN A 215 59.15 22.23 23.69
N LYS A 216 59.89 21.34 23.01
CA LYS A 216 59.58 20.97 21.62
C LYS A 216 58.33 20.08 21.56
N GLU A 217 58.21 19.06 22.40
CA GLU A 217 57.04 18.18 22.41
C GLU A 217 55.74 18.95 22.69
N LEU A 218 55.77 19.93 23.59
CA LEU A 218 54.66 20.86 23.81
C LEU A 218 54.35 21.75 22.59
N SER A 219 55.34 22.08 21.75
CA SER A 219 55.13 22.78 20.47
C SER A 219 54.52 21.86 19.42
N ASP A 220 55.09 20.67 19.23
CA ASP A 220 54.63 19.66 18.27
C ASP A 220 53.21 19.16 18.60
N LEU A 221 52.84 19.09 19.89
CA LEU A 221 51.47 18.81 20.35
C LEU A 221 50.53 20.00 20.18
N ARG A 222 51.03 21.23 20.35
CA ARG A 222 50.23 22.46 20.18
C ARG A 222 49.87 22.69 18.71
N GLU A 223 50.79 22.40 17.79
CA GLU A 223 50.56 22.45 16.34
C GLU A 223 49.43 21.49 15.95
N LYS A 224 49.55 20.20 16.29
CA LYS A 224 48.49 19.19 16.06
C LYS A 224 47.14 19.54 16.68
N LEU A 225 47.15 20.11 17.88
CA LEU A 225 45.92 20.57 18.55
C LEU A 225 45.25 21.73 17.83
N ASP A 226 45.99 22.54 17.06
CA ASP A 226 45.43 23.61 16.24
C ASP A 226 45.05 23.08 14.83
N GLU A 227 45.77 22.10 14.26
CA GLU A 227 45.36 21.37 13.04
C GLU A 227 43.99 20.67 13.23
N GLU A 228 43.79 19.93 14.32
CA GLU A 228 42.53 19.26 14.66
C GLU A 228 41.38 20.25 14.92
N LYS A 229 41.68 21.49 15.38
CA LYS A 229 40.67 22.56 15.48
C LYS A 229 40.26 23.07 14.11
N ASP A 230 41.19 23.25 13.19
CA ASP A 230 40.89 23.69 11.83
C ASP A 230 40.09 22.62 11.06
N GLU A 231 40.40 21.33 11.23
CA GLU A 231 39.58 20.25 10.64
C GLU A 231 38.19 20.15 11.31
N THR A 232 38.10 20.21 12.63
CA THR A 232 36.78 20.22 13.31
C THR A 232 35.96 21.47 12.96
N ALA A 233 36.59 22.62 12.69
CA ALA A 233 35.91 23.82 12.19
C ALA A 233 35.37 23.62 10.76
N LYS A 234 36.16 23.07 9.84
CA LYS A 234 35.71 22.71 8.46
C LYS A 234 34.53 21.74 8.52
N LEU A 235 34.60 20.71 9.37
CA LEU A 235 33.51 19.77 9.58
C LEU A 235 32.25 20.47 10.09
N HIS A 236 32.34 21.36 11.09
CA HIS A 236 31.20 22.16 11.55
C HIS A 236 30.60 23.05 10.44
N GLU A 237 31.41 23.62 9.55
CA GLU A 237 30.92 24.40 8.40
C GLU A 237 30.14 23.52 7.41
N THR A 238 30.64 22.32 7.08
CA THR A 238 29.91 21.38 6.21
C THR A 238 28.60 20.89 6.85
N ILE A 239 28.62 20.61 8.16
CA ILE A 239 27.41 20.23 8.92
C ILE A 239 26.40 21.39 8.95
N ALA A 240 26.85 22.65 9.04
CA ALA A 240 25.97 23.82 8.97
C ALA A 240 25.31 23.98 7.59
N LYS A 241 26.06 23.74 6.50
CA LYS A 241 25.54 23.74 5.13
C LYS A 241 24.48 22.66 4.93
N TYR A 242 24.79 21.40 5.20
CA TYR A 242 23.82 20.30 5.06
C TYR A 242 22.58 20.47 5.95
N LYS A 243 22.67 21.14 7.11
CA LYS A 243 21.50 21.50 7.93
C LYS A 243 20.63 22.58 7.29
N ALA A 244 21.21 23.53 6.56
CA ALA A 244 20.45 24.51 5.78
C ALA A 244 19.77 23.83 4.58
N ASP A 245 20.50 23.00 3.83
CA ASP A 245 19.97 22.26 2.68
C ASP A 245 18.79 21.37 3.09
N VAL A 246 18.89 20.67 4.23
CA VAL A 246 17.78 19.85 4.78
C VAL A 246 16.59 20.71 5.16
N ALA A 247 16.79 21.86 5.81
CA ALA A 247 15.69 22.76 6.19
C ALA A 247 14.97 23.36 4.98
N GLU A 248 15.70 23.67 3.89
CA GLU A 248 15.10 24.13 2.62
C GLU A 248 14.29 23.01 1.95
N LEU A 249 14.81 21.78 1.93
CA LEU A 249 14.09 20.61 1.42
C LEU A 249 12.84 20.25 2.25
N GLU A 250 12.90 20.39 3.57
CA GLU A 250 11.76 20.19 4.48
C GLU A 250 10.68 21.26 4.26
N ALA A 251 11.06 22.54 4.08
CA ALA A 251 10.13 23.61 3.76
C ALA A 251 9.48 23.43 2.38
N GLY A 252 10.28 23.13 1.35
CA GLY A 252 9.78 22.85 0.00
C GLY A 252 8.89 21.61 -0.07
N LYS A 253 9.17 20.58 0.75
CA LYS A 253 8.27 19.42 0.92
C LYS A 253 6.93 19.85 1.53
N ALA A 254 6.94 20.61 2.62
CA ALA A 254 5.73 21.05 3.29
C ALA A 254 4.83 21.90 2.37
N GLU A 255 5.41 22.82 1.59
CA GLU A 255 4.69 23.58 0.56
C GLU A 255 4.02 22.68 -0.49
N MET A 256 4.67 21.59 -0.91
CA MET A 256 4.11 20.67 -1.90
C MET A 256 3.02 19.78 -1.27
N GLU A 257 3.18 19.36 -0.01
CA GLU A 257 2.14 18.64 0.74
C GLU A 257 0.90 19.51 0.96
N GLU A 258 1.05 20.83 1.21
CA GLU A 258 -0.07 21.78 1.25
C GLU A 258 -0.77 21.91 -0.12
N LYS A 259 -0.01 22.14 -1.20
CA LYS A 259 -0.55 22.29 -2.57
C LYS A 259 -1.33 21.05 -3.02
N TYR A 260 -0.78 19.85 -2.77
CA TYR A 260 -1.49 18.61 -3.09
C TYR A 260 -2.67 18.34 -2.15
N GLY A 261 -2.58 18.72 -0.87
CA GLY A 261 -3.71 18.64 0.07
C GLY A 261 -4.90 19.49 -0.39
N LEU A 262 -4.66 20.75 -0.78
CA LEU A 262 -5.70 21.64 -1.29
C LEU A 262 -6.35 21.12 -2.58
N GLU A 263 -5.57 20.58 -3.51
CA GLU A 263 -6.10 19.99 -4.75
C GLU A 263 -6.89 18.69 -4.48
N ILE A 264 -6.48 17.89 -3.50
CA ILE A 264 -7.23 16.69 -3.06
C ILE A 264 -8.58 17.09 -2.46
N GLU A 265 -8.66 18.09 -1.58
CA GLU A 265 -9.94 18.56 -1.04
C GLU A 265 -10.82 19.21 -2.11
N ARG A 266 -10.22 19.95 -3.07
CA ARG A 266 -10.93 20.50 -4.23
C ARG A 266 -11.57 19.40 -5.09
N LEU A 267 -10.83 18.34 -5.39
CA LEU A 267 -11.32 17.20 -6.17
C LEU A 267 -12.38 16.38 -5.42
N LYS A 268 -12.28 16.24 -4.09
CA LYS A 268 -13.35 15.62 -3.29
C LYS A 268 -14.65 16.41 -3.37
N ALA A 269 -14.60 17.72 -3.19
CA ALA A 269 -15.78 18.58 -3.28
C ALA A 269 -16.41 18.56 -4.68
N GLU A 270 -15.59 18.53 -5.74
CA GLU A 270 -16.07 18.38 -7.12
C GLU A 270 -16.76 17.02 -7.36
N ILE A 271 -16.27 15.94 -6.73
CA ILE A 271 -16.93 14.62 -6.78
C ILE A 271 -18.27 14.65 -6.00
N GLU A 272 -18.29 15.21 -4.79
CA GLU A 272 -19.49 15.31 -3.95
C GLU A 272 -20.60 16.14 -4.62
N GLU A 273 -20.25 17.29 -5.23
CA GLU A 273 -21.17 18.14 -6.00
C GLU A 273 -21.73 17.44 -7.26
N LEU A 274 -20.94 16.54 -7.89
CA LEU A 274 -21.40 15.74 -9.02
C LEU A 274 -22.31 14.58 -8.57
N GLN A 275 -22.05 13.99 -7.41
CA GLN A 275 -22.88 12.92 -6.84
C GLN A 275 -24.25 13.44 -6.39
N GLU A 276 -24.32 14.60 -5.74
CA GLU A 276 -25.61 15.24 -5.36
C GLU A 276 -26.47 15.56 -6.60
N LYS A 277 -25.83 16.00 -7.69
CA LYS A 277 -26.50 16.22 -8.98
C LYS A 277 -27.01 14.93 -9.60
N GLU A 278 -26.21 13.86 -9.62
CA GLU A 278 -26.63 12.56 -10.14
C GLU A 278 -27.78 11.96 -9.33
N GLU A 279 -27.76 12.07 -7.99
CA GLU A 279 -28.83 11.62 -7.11
C GLU A 279 -30.13 12.42 -7.30
N THR A 280 -30.06 13.75 -7.38
CA THR A 280 -31.25 14.59 -7.65
C THR A 280 -31.82 14.32 -9.04
N GLU A 281 -30.97 14.22 -10.07
CA GLU A 281 -31.38 13.83 -11.42
C GLU A 281 -31.93 12.40 -11.52
N MET A 282 -31.55 11.48 -10.63
CA MET A 282 -32.11 10.12 -10.56
C MET A 282 -33.50 10.15 -9.91
N ASN A 283 -33.62 10.82 -8.76
CA ASN A 283 -34.90 10.95 -8.04
C ASN A 283 -35.99 11.61 -8.91
N GLU A 284 -35.68 12.66 -9.69
CA GLU A 284 -36.64 13.26 -10.64
C GLU A 284 -37.12 12.27 -11.73
N LYS A 285 -36.26 11.35 -12.16
CA LYS A 285 -36.59 10.33 -13.18
C LYS A 285 -37.42 9.20 -12.58
N ASP A 286 -37.11 8.79 -11.35
CA ASP A 286 -37.89 7.77 -10.63
C ASP A 286 -39.29 8.29 -10.26
N ASP A 287 -39.42 9.55 -9.80
CA ASP A 287 -40.72 10.22 -9.60
C ASP A 287 -41.58 10.22 -10.88
N TRP A 288 -40.95 10.38 -12.05
CA TRP A 288 -41.64 10.33 -13.35
C TRP A 288 -42.00 8.90 -13.78
N ILE A 289 -41.16 7.92 -13.49
CA ILE A 289 -41.44 6.49 -13.70
C ILE A 289 -42.61 6.04 -12.82
N ASP A 290 -42.69 6.48 -11.56
CA ASP A 290 -43.80 6.18 -10.66
C ASP A 290 -45.10 6.86 -11.10
N GLN A 291 -45.06 8.11 -11.57
CA GLN A 291 -46.21 8.78 -12.18
C GLN A 291 -46.73 8.03 -13.42
N MET A 292 -45.85 7.63 -14.33
CA MET A 292 -46.21 6.82 -15.50
C MET A 292 -46.75 5.45 -15.12
N SER A 293 -46.13 4.79 -14.13
CA SER A 293 -46.55 3.48 -13.63
C SER A 293 -47.93 3.56 -12.98
N SER A 294 -48.19 4.59 -12.18
CA SER A 294 -49.50 4.86 -11.58
C SER A 294 -50.59 5.06 -12.64
N HIS A 295 -50.33 5.88 -13.68
CA HIS A 295 -51.28 6.08 -14.77
C HIS A 295 -51.53 4.80 -15.59
N LEU A 296 -50.49 3.99 -15.83
CA LEU A 296 -50.62 2.70 -16.51
C LEU A 296 -51.47 1.71 -15.69
N HIS A 297 -51.24 1.62 -14.38
CA HIS A 297 -52.06 0.78 -13.49
C HIS A 297 -53.52 1.26 -13.44
N GLN A 298 -53.78 2.57 -13.36
CA GLN A 298 -55.14 3.12 -13.43
C GLN A 298 -55.82 2.70 -14.74
N MET A 299 -55.15 2.89 -15.89
CA MET A 299 -55.71 2.53 -17.20
C MET A 299 -55.98 1.02 -17.32
N GLN A 300 -55.12 0.18 -16.74
CA GLN A 300 -55.34 -1.28 -16.69
C GLN A 300 -56.56 -1.66 -15.82
N VAL A 301 -56.74 -1.02 -14.66
CA VAL A 301 -57.92 -1.24 -13.80
C VAL A 301 -59.20 -0.81 -14.53
N GLU A 302 -59.22 0.37 -15.14
CA GLU A 302 -60.38 0.87 -15.92
C GLU A 302 -60.71 -0.07 -17.10
N GLN A 303 -59.70 -0.60 -17.79
CA GLN A 303 -59.91 -1.60 -18.84
C GLN A 303 -60.50 -2.91 -18.30
N VAL A 304 -60.06 -3.39 -17.13
CA VAL A 304 -60.59 -4.60 -16.49
C VAL A 304 -62.05 -4.41 -16.07
N ASP A 305 -62.39 -3.29 -15.43
CA ASP A 305 -63.77 -2.99 -15.01
C ASP A 305 -64.72 -2.88 -16.22
N LEU A 306 -64.27 -2.23 -17.30
CA LEU A 306 -65.02 -2.17 -18.56
C LEU A 306 -65.22 -3.56 -19.20
N MET A 307 -64.21 -4.45 -19.15
CA MET A 307 -64.35 -5.84 -19.62
C MET A 307 -65.35 -6.63 -18.77
N VAL A 308 -65.32 -6.49 -17.44
CA VAL A 308 -66.26 -7.15 -16.52
C VAL A 308 -67.69 -6.65 -16.75
N GLY A 309 -67.89 -5.34 -16.90
CA GLY A 309 -69.18 -4.74 -17.23
C GLY A 309 -69.73 -5.20 -18.57
N ALA A 310 -68.89 -5.23 -19.62
CA ALA A 310 -69.27 -5.72 -20.95
C ALA A 310 -69.64 -7.21 -20.94
N GLU A 311 -68.93 -8.04 -20.18
CA GLU A 311 -69.24 -9.46 -20.02
C GLU A 311 -70.55 -9.69 -19.24
N GLY A 312 -70.83 -8.88 -18.22
CA GLY A 312 -72.14 -8.88 -17.55
C GLY A 312 -73.27 -8.54 -18.51
N ALA A 313 -73.11 -7.51 -19.32
CA ALA A 313 -74.08 -7.12 -20.35
C ALA A 313 -74.29 -8.21 -21.42
N ARG A 314 -73.21 -8.90 -21.85
CA ARG A 314 -73.32 -10.05 -22.78
C ARG A 314 -74.18 -11.19 -22.23
N LYS A 315 -74.01 -11.54 -20.95
CA LYS A 315 -74.79 -12.61 -20.30
C LYS A 315 -76.28 -12.29 -20.28
N VAL A 316 -76.66 -11.10 -19.81
CA VAL A 316 -78.05 -10.64 -19.79
C VAL A 316 -78.64 -10.59 -21.21
N ALA A 317 -77.86 -10.17 -22.22
CA ALA A 317 -78.30 -10.15 -23.60
C ALA A 317 -78.62 -11.55 -24.16
N GLU A 318 -77.79 -12.56 -23.90
CA GLU A 318 -78.07 -13.94 -24.33
C GLU A 318 -79.18 -14.61 -23.50
N GLU A 319 -79.33 -14.32 -22.20
CA GLU A 319 -80.49 -14.75 -21.41
C GLU A 319 -81.81 -14.22 -21.99
N LEU A 320 -81.87 -12.93 -22.30
CA LEU A 320 -83.02 -12.31 -22.97
C LEU A 320 -83.24 -12.91 -24.37
N ARG A 321 -82.17 -13.17 -25.14
CA ARG A 321 -82.25 -13.81 -26.46
C ARG A 321 -82.79 -15.23 -26.40
N LEU A 322 -82.42 -16.01 -25.38
CA LEU A 322 -82.99 -17.34 -25.12
C LEU A 322 -84.48 -17.23 -24.75
N LYS A 323 -84.87 -16.25 -23.93
CA LYS A 323 -86.28 -16.05 -23.58
C LYS A 323 -87.13 -15.57 -24.76
N ILE A 324 -86.58 -14.76 -25.66
CA ILE A 324 -87.21 -14.39 -26.94
C ILE A 324 -87.45 -15.65 -27.78
N LYS A 325 -86.44 -16.50 -27.99
CA LYS A 325 -86.58 -17.78 -28.72
C LYS A 325 -87.61 -18.73 -28.11
N GLU A 326 -87.79 -18.72 -26.79
CA GLU A 326 -88.84 -19.48 -26.11
C GLU A 326 -90.23 -18.95 -26.46
N LEU A 327 -90.42 -17.63 -26.38
CA LEU A 327 -91.68 -16.96 -26.67
C LEU A 327 -92.03 -17.02 -28.17
N GLU A 328 -91.06 -16.92 -29.07
CA GLU A 328 -91.24 -17.13 -30.52
C GLU A 328 -91.80 -18.53 -30.80
N ARG A 329 -91.21 -19.57 -30.22
CA ARG A 329 -91.70 -20.96 -30.34
C ARG A 329 -93.09 -21.15 -29.71
N GLU A 330 -93.43 -20.43 -28.63
CA GLU A 330 -94.79 -20.43 -28.09
C GLU A 330 -95.79 -19.75 -29.04
N VAL A 331 -95.43 -18.62 -29.64
CA VAL A 331 -96.27 -17.87 -30.59
C VAL A 331 -96.50 -18.69 -31.85
N GLU A 332 -95.46 -19.31 -32.41
CA GLU A 332 -95.57 -20.19 -33.57
C GLU A 332 -96.52 -21.38 -33.30
N LYS A 333 -96.37 -22.08 -32.17
CA LYS A 333 -97.30 -23.16 -31.76
C LYS A 333 -98.74 -22.66 -31.66
N LYS A 334 -98.96 -21.48 -31.06
CA LYS A 334 -100.30 -20.86 -30.95
C LYS A 334 -100.86 -20.50 -32.33
N GLN A 335 -100.04 -19.98 -33.25
CA GLN A 335 -100.42 -19.69 -34.63
C GLN A 335 -100.78 -20.97 -35.41
N GLN A 336 -100.01 -22.06 -35.28
CA GLN A 336 -100.31 -23.35 -35.90
C GLN A 336 -101.68 -23.90 -35.44
N ILE A 337 -101.97 -23.86 -34.14
CA ILE A 337 -103.26 -24.29 -33.57
C ILE A 337 -104.42 -23.42 -34.10
N ILE A 338 -104.24 -22.10 -34.14
CA ILE A 338 -105.25 -21.17 -34.69
C ILE A 338 -105.48 -21.42 -36.19
N ALA A 339 -104.42 -21.68 -36.96
CA ALA A 339 -104.52 -21.98 -38.38
C ALA A 339 -105.25 -23.30 -38.65
N ALA A 340 -104.96 -24.35 -37.88
CA ALA A 340 -105.64 -25.64 -37.95
C ALA A 340 -107.14 -25.50 -37.63
N GLY A 341 -107.50 -24.90 -36.49
CA GLY A 341 -108.90 -24.68 -36.10
C GLY A 341 -109.65 -23.71 -37.03
N ALA A 342 -108.95 -22.86 -37.78
CA ALA A 342 -109.53 -22.06 -38.86
C ALA A 342 -109.75 -22.88 -40.14
N GLU A 343 -108.88 -23.85 -40.43
CA GLU A 343 -109.03 -24.76 -41.57
C GLU A 343 -110.18 -25.77 -41.34
N GLU A 344 -110.28 -26.34 -40.14
CA GLU A 344 -111.43 -27.16 -39.72
C GLU A 344 -112.76 -26.43 -39.92
N LYS A 345 -112.83 -25.14 -39.54
CA LYS A 345 -114.02 -24.30 -39.77
C LYS A 345 -114.27 -24.04 -41.26
N ARG A 346 -113.23 -23.80 -42.07
CA ARG A 346 -113.36 -23.65 -43.53
C ARG A 346 -113.81 -24.94 -44.21
N GLU A 347 -113.43 -26.10 -43.70
CA GLU A 347 -113.86 -27.41 -44.20
C GLU A 347 -115.29 -27.76 -43.78
N ALA A 348 -115.67 -27.50 -42.52
CA ALA A 348 -117.06 -27.64 -42.07
C ALA A 348 -118.02 -26.75 -42.88
N ILE A 349 -117.60 -25.53 -43.24
CA ILE A 349 -118.35 -24.65 -44.15
C ILE A 349 -118.43 -25.24 -45.57
N ARG A 350 -117.32 -25.77 -46.13
CA ARG A 350 -117.33 -26.47 -47.44
C ARG A 350 -118.34 -27.63 -47.45
N GLN A 351 -118.33 -28.48 -46.44
CA GLN A 351 -119.23 -29.64 -46.31
C GLN A 351 -120.69 -29.20 -46.16
N LEU A 352 -120.96 -28.15 -45.39
CA LEU A 352 -122.29 -27.58 -45.27
C LEU A 352 -122.78 -27.00 -46.62
N CYS A 353 -121.95 -26.24 -47.33
CA CYS A 353 -122.27 -25.72 -48.66
C CYS A 353 -122.55 -26.85 -49.67
N PHE A 354 -121.76 -27.93 -49.66
CA PHE A 354 -122.00 -29.09 -50.54
C PHE A 354 -123.33 -29.79 -50.22
N SER A 355 -123.65 -29.98 -48.94
CA SER A 355 -124.93 -30.60 -48.55
C SER A 355 -126.14 -29.69 -48.89
N LEU A 356 -126.03 -28.38 -48.66
CA LEU A 356 -127.04 -27.40 -49.07
C LEU A 356 -127.24 -27.41 -50.60
N GLU A 357 -126.17 -27.49 -51.38
CA GLU A 357 -126.25 -27.59 -52.84
C GLU A 357 -126.92 -28.91 -53.28
N HIS A 358 -126.61 -30.03 -52.61
CA HIS A 358 -127.28 -31.31 -52.86
C HIS A 358 -128.79 -31.22 -52.59
N TYR A 359 -129.20 -30.69 -51.43
CA TYR A 359 -130.61 -30.51 -51.08
C TYR A 359 -131.31 -29.50 -52.01
N ARG A 360 -130.65 -28.39 -52.38
CA ARG A 360 -131.16 -27.41 -53.34
C ARG A 360 -131.48 -28.07 -54.68
N ASN A 361 -130.55 -28.85 -55.22
CA ASN A 361 -130.75 -29.58 -56.47
C ASN A 361 -131.79 -30.71 -56.35
N GLY A 362 -131.91 -31.37 -55.19
CA GLY A 362 -132.99 -32.30 -54.90
C GLY A 362 -134.37 -31.62 -54.92
N TYR A 363 -134.48 -30.47 -54.26
CA TYR A 363 -135.70 -29.66 -54.23
C TYR A 363 -136.07 -29.09 -55.60
N HIS A 364 -135.10 -28.65 -56.42
CA HIS A 364 -135.37 -28.25 -57.81
C HIS A 364 -135.96 -29.41 -58.61
N ARG A 365 -135.32 -30.60 -58.61
CA ARG A 365 -135.88 -31.79 -59.30
C ARG A 365 -137.31 -32.14 -58.85
N LEU A 366 -137.60 -32.04 -57.55
CA LEU A 366 -138.94 -32.25 -57.00
C LEU A 366 -139.93 -31.15 -57.45
N ARG A 367 -139.53 -29.89 -57.43
CA ARG A 367 -140.34 -28.76 -57.91
C ARG A 367 -140.64 -28.90 -59.40
N ASP A 368 -139.66 -29.25 -60.21
CA ASP A 368 -139.80 -29.34 -61.66
C ASP A 368 -140.78 -30.47 -62.06
N VAL A 369 -140.77 -31.59 -61.32
CA VAL A 369 -141.77 -32.66 -61.46
C VAL A 369 -143.18 -32.18 -61.08
N VAL A 370 -143.35 -31.49 -59.95
CA VAL A 370 -144.66 -31.00 -59.48
C VAL A 370 -145.22 -29.90 -60.40
N MET A 371 -144.37 -28.98 -60.86
CA MET A 371 -144.76 -27.93 -61.81
C MET A 371 -145.08 -28.53 -63.19
N GLY A 372 -144.35 -29.56 -63.62
CA GLY A 372 -144.67 -30.33 -64.83
C GLY A 372 -146.02 -31.04 -64.74
N GLN A 373 -146.36 -31.62 -63.58
CA GLN A 373 -147.67 -32.23 -63.35
C GLN A 373 -148.81 -31.20 -63.39
N ASN A 374 -148.65 -30.05 -62.72
CA ASN A 374 -149.64 -28.97 -62.76
C ASN A 374 -149.81 -28.34 -64.15
N ALA A 375 -148.83 -28.47 -65.05
CA ALA A 375 -148.95 -28.05 -66.45
C ALA A 375 -149.68 -29.09 -67.34
N THR A 376 -149.90 -30.31 -66.85
CA THR A 376 -150.65 -31.37 -67.57
C THR A 376 -152.11 -31.51 -67.13
N THR A 377 -152.51 -30.91 -66.01
CA THR A 377 -153.92 -30.83 -65.58
C THR A 377 -154.55 -29.50 -65.98
N SER A 378 -154.97 -29.43 -67.25
CA SER A 378 -156.06 -28.54 -67.68
C SER A 378 -157.43 -29.14 -67.34
#